data_AF-A0A5K0VA92-F1
#
_entry.id   AF-A0A5K0VA92-F1
#
_cell.length_a   1.000
_cell.length_b   1.000
_cell.length_c   1.000
_cell.angle_alpha   90.00
_cell.angle_beta   90.00
_cell.angle_gamma   90.00
#
_symmetry.space_group_name_H-M   'P 1'
#
loop_
_entity.id
_entity.type
_entity.pdbx_description
1 polymer ?
#
loop_
_entity_poly.entity_id
_entity_poly.type
_entity_poly.pdbx_seq_one_letter_code
_entity_poly.pdbx_strand_id
1 'polypeptide(L)' 'VKSLPFNRYTWLTTHNSYAVQGMKDVGGVPRLSPSNQQDSILGQLQ' A
#
# COMPACT_ATOMS: atom_id res chain seq x y z
N VAL A 1 14.09 2.85 -23.15
CA VAL A 1 12.68 3.01 -22.73
C VAL A 1 12.52 4.40 -22.11
N LYS A 2 12.19 5.44 -22.90
CA LYS A 2 12.09 6.83 -22.40
C LYS A 2 10.81 7.55 -22.85
N SER A 3 9.79 6.83 -23.31
CA SER A 3 8.62 7.46 -23.94
C SER A 3 7.31 6.70 -23.78
N LEU A 4 7.21 5.76 -22.84
CA LEU A 4 5.94 5.10 -22.56
C LEU A 4 5.11 5.99 -21.62
N PRO A 5 3.94 6.48 -22.06
CA PRO A 5 3.12 7.39 -21.25
C PRO A 5 2.45 6.63 -20.09
N PHE A 6 2.65 7.10 -18.86
CA PHE A 6 2.15 6.50 -17.62
C PHE A 6 0.63 6.27 -17.61
N ASN A 7 -0.13 7.16 -18.26
CA ASN A 7 -1.59 7.14 -18.33
C ASN A 7 -2.17 6.23 -19.42
N ARG A 8 -1.36 5.39 -20.09
CA ARG A 8 -1.83 4.41 -21.08
C ARG A 8 -1.72 2.95 -20.63
N TYR A 9 -1.56 2.74 -19.33
CA TYR A 9 -1.49 1.41 -18.72
C TYR A 9 -2.47 1.30 -17.57
N THR A 10 -2.89 0.08 -17.28
CA THR A 10 -3.65 -0.24 -16.07
C THR A 10 -2.68 -0.55 -14.96
N TRP A 11 -2.93 0.04 -13.79
CA TRP A 11 -2.12 -0.16 -12.60
C TRP A 11 -2.94 -0.91 -11.58
N LEU A 12 -2.37 -1.95 -10.99
CA LEU A 12 -2.89 -2.54 -9.76
C LEU A 12 -2.39 -1.68 -8.60
N THR A 13 -3.31 -1.21 -7.76
CA THR A 13 -2.99 -0.32 -6.64
C THR A 13 -3.73 -0.79 -5.39
N THR A 14 -3.14 -0.55 -4.21
CA THR A 14 -3.80 -0.75 -2.92
C THR A 14 -4.18 0.59 -2.29
N HIS A 15 -5.38 0.68 -1.72
CA HIS A 15 -5.80 1.84 -0.94
C HIS A 15 -5.42 1.64 0.53
N ASN A 16 -4.76 2.62 1.15
CA ASN A 16 -4.31 2.54 2.55
C ASN A 16 -3.27 1.42 2.77
N SER A 17 -2.27 1.33 1.89
CA SER A 17 -1.27 0.24 1.80
C SER A 17 -0.55 -0.08 3.12
N TYR A 18 -0.40 0.88 4.02
CA TYR A 18 0.25 0.71 5.32
C TYR A 18 -0.70 0.21 6.43
N ALA A 19 -1.98 0.01 6.13
CA ALA A 19 -2.98 -0.53 7.04
C ALA A 19 -3.00 -2.06 7.08
N VAL A 20 -1.82 -2.60 7.36
CA VAL A 20 -1.56 -4.04 7.48
C VAL A 20 -2.11 -4.56 8.80
N GLN A 21 -2.89 -5.64 8.72
CA GLN A 21 -3.46 -6.31 9.87
C GLN A 21 -2.36 -6.81 10.82
N GLY A 22 -2.56 -6.59 12.12
CA GLY A 22 -1.61 -7.02 13.15
C GLY A 22 -0.30 -6.22 13.24
N MET A 23 -0.13 -5.20 12.38
CA MET A 23 1.06 -4.33 12.44
C MET A 23 0.91 -3.30 13.57
N LYS A 24 1.95 -3.20 14.42
CA LYS A 24 2.04 -2.17 15.46
C LYS A 24 2.07 -0.78 14.83
N ASP A 25 1.44 0.17 15.52
CA ASP A 25 1.51 1.57 15.14
C ASP A 25 2.95 2.09 15.26
N VAL A 26 3.40 2.79 14.22
CA VAL A 26 4.75 3.34 14.14
C VAL A 26 4.71 4.79 14.63
N GLY A 27 5.60 5.14 15.56
CA GLY A 27 5.75 6.52 16.03
C GLY A 27 4.82 6.92 17.19
N GLY A 28 4.17 5.96 17.86
CA GLY A 28 3.36 6.21 19.05
C GLY A 28 2.02 6.92 18.79
N VAL A 29 1.67 7.15 17.53
CA VAL A 29 0.38 7.68 17.12
C VAL A 29 -0.53 6.51 16.75
N PRO A 30 -1.70 6.34 17.40
CA PRO A 30 -2.58 5.24 17.11
C PRO A 30 -3.21 5.35 15.71
N ARG A 31 -3.39 4.23 15.03
CA ARG A 31 -4.12 4.18 13.76
C ARG A 31 -5.60 4.41 14.00
N LEU A 32 -6.18 5.40 13.30
CA LEU A 32 -7.60 5.71 13.36
C LEU A 32 -8.43 5.04 12.26
N SER A 33 -7.78 4.60 11.17
CA SER A 33 -8.43 3.92 10.05
C SER A 33 -8.48 2.40 10.25
N PRO A 34 -9.45 1.69 9.64
CA PRO A 34 -9.46 0.23 9.63
C PRO A 34 -8.21 -0.35 8.95
N SER A 35 -7.74 -1.50 9.43
CA SER A 35 -6.80 -2.33 8.68
C SER A 35 -7.50 -2.95 7.48
N ASN A 36 -6.93 -2.79 6.29
CA ASN A 36 -7.49 -3.31 5.04
C ASN A 36 -6.44 -3.97 4.14
N GLN A 37 -5.24 -4.24 4.68
CA GLN A 37 -4.19 -5.00 4.02
C GLN A 37 -3.84 -6.22 4.85
N GLN A 38 -3.61 -7.34 4.17
CA GLN A 38 -3.11 -8.58 4.78
C GLN A 38 -1.62 -8.76 4.53
N ASP A 39 -1.12 -8.24 3.40
CA ASP A 39 0.27 -8.37 2.97
C ASP A 39 1.11 -7.18 3.39
N SER A 40 2.40 -7.43 3.65
CA SER A 40 3.39 -6.38 3.86
C SER A 40 3.53 -5.48 2.62
N ILE A 41 4.10 -4.28 2.78
CA ILE A 41 4.34 -3.38 1.64
C ILE A 41 5.17 -4.04 0.54
N LEU A 42 6.16 -4.86 0.91
CA LEU A 42 6.94 -5.61 -0.07
C LEU A 42 6.08 -6.64 -0.79
N GLY A 43 5.19 -7.34 -0.06
CA GLY A 43 4.28 -8.34 -0.63
C GLY A 43 3.27 -7.73 -1.61
N GLN A 44 2.87 -6.48 -1.43
CA GLN A 44 1.98 -5.76 -2.36
C GLN A 44 2.65 -5.38 -3.69
N LEU A 45 3.98 -5.44 -3.77
CA LEU A 45 4.77 -5.05 -4.96
C LEU A 45 5.31 -6.23 -5.76
N GLN A 46 5.13 -7.46 -5.26
CA GLN A 46 5.49 -8.69 -5.96
C GLN A 46 4.41 -9.08 -6.97
#